data_AF-A0AA51HHF0-F1
#
_entry.id   AF-A0AA51HHF0-F1
#
_cell.length_a   1.000
_cell.length_b   1.000
_cell.length_c   1.000
_cell.angle_alpha   90.00
_cell.angle_beta   90.00
_cell.angle_gamma   90.00
#
_symmetry.space_group_name_H-M   'P 1'
#
loop_
_entity.id
_entity.type
_entity.pdbx_description
1 polymer ?
#
loop_
_entity_poly.entity_id
_entity_poly.type
_entity_poly.pdbx_seq_one_letter_code
_entity_poly.pdbx_strand_id
1 'polypeptide(L)'
;MQKLGRKEESRKWFEDWFGEERDNPDCIDSYLWFLLGEEDINGARKLIEEAIPIDMVCNMDNQMLFYRAAAFYETIKETENSKMYRDKAEDFHKKFLENPLLFSDDSEDYVFFRCKSR
;
A
#
# COMPACT_ATOMS: atom_id res chain seq x y z
N MET A 1 11.86 28.65 17.09
CA MET A 1 12.90 27.62 16.90
C MET A 1 12.44 26.21 17.29
N GLN A 2 11.76 25.97 18.42
CA GLN A 2 11.31 24.61 18.85
C GLN A 2 10.37 23.84 17.90
N LYS A 3 9.64 24.50 16.99
CA LYS A 3 8.75 23.81 16.04
C LYS A 3 9.50 23.21 14.85
N LEU A 4 10.60 23.83 14.41
CA LEU A 4 11.41 23.35 13.30
C LEU A 4 12.25 22.13 13.70
N GLY A 5 12.87 22.16 14.90
CA GLY A 5 13.62 21.00 15.41
C GLY A 5 12.77 19.74 15.57
N ARG A 6 11.51 19.88 16.02
CA ARG A 6 10.58 18.75 16.11
C ARG A 6 10.17 18.18 14.75
N LYS A 7 10.13 19.01 13.69
CA LYS A 7 9.83 18.54 12.33
C LYS A 7 10.98 17.73 11.74
N GLU A 8 12.22 18.18 11.93
CA GLU A 8 13.42 17.46 11.48
C GLU A 8 13.59 16.13 12.24
N GLU A 9 13.36 16.12 13.55
CA GLU A 9 13.36 14.90 14.36
C GLU A 9 12.29 13.90 13.89
N SER A 10 11.05 14.36 13.64
CA SER A 10 9.99 13.49 13.12
C SER A 10 10.33 12.93 11.74
N ARG A 11 10.85 13.76 10.82
CA ARG A 11 11.24 13.30 9.48
C ARG A 11 12.31 12.21 9.60
N LYS A 12 13.35 12.46 10.38
CA LYS A 12 14.42 11.49 10.60
C LYS A 12 13.88 10.18 11.19
N TRP A 13 12.95 10.25 12.14
CA TRP A 13 12.35 9.05 12.72
C TRP A 13 11.64 8.18 11.66
N PHE A 14 10.88 8.79 10.76
CA PHE A 14 10.25 8.05 9.65
C PHE A 14 11.27 7.54 8.62
N GLU A 15 12.30 8.32 8.31
CA GLU A 15 13.38 7.90 7.41
C GLU A 15 14.16 6.71 7.97
N ASP A 16 14.47 6.73 9.26
CA ASP A 16 15.16 5.65 9.97
C ASP A 16 14.27 4.39 10.02
N TRP A 17 12.99 4.52 10.41
CA TRP A 17 12.04 3.40 10.43
C TRP A 17 11.84 2.79 9.05
N PHE A 18 11.67 3.63 8.01
CA PHE A 18 11.61 3.14 6.63
C PHE A 18 12.91 2.48 6.21
N GLY A 19 14.06 2.97 6.66
CA GLY A 19 15.35 2.33 6.41
C GLY A 19 15.47 0.91 6.97
N GLU A 20 14.86 0.66 8.14
CA GLU A 20 14.86 -0.62 8.84
C GLU A 20 13.77 -1.58 8.32
N GLU A 21 12.58 -1.07 8.01
CA GLU A 21 11.38 -1.87 7.71
C GLU A 21 10.73 -1.47 6.37
N ARG A 22 11.53 -1.46 5.29
CA ARG A 22 11.10 -1.03 3.94
C ARG A 22 9.87 -1.77 3.39
N ASP A 23 9.69 -3.03 3.78
CA ASP A 23 8.62 -3.89 3.29
C ASP A 23 7.41 -3.91 4.24
N ASN A 24 7.45 -3.17 5.36
CA ASN A 24 6.34 -3.09 6.31
C ASN A 24 5.26 -2.11 5.81
N PRO A 25 4.04 -2.57 5.49
CA PRO A 25 2.99 -1.70 4.99
C PRO A 25 2.58 -0.59 5.97
N ASP A 26 2.63 -0.84 7.27
CA ASP A 26 2.28 0.17 8.28
C ASP A 26 3.32 1.28 8.36
N CYS A 27 4.60 0.93 8.17
CA CYS A 27 5.68 1.91 8.08
C CYS A 27 5.47 2.82 6.86
N ILE A 28 5.17 2.23 5.70
CA ILE A 28 4.96 2.96 4.45
C ILE A 28 3.73 3.88 4.55
N ASP A 29 2.58 3.39 5.05
CA ASP A 29 1.37 4.20 5.19
C ASP A 29 1.60 5.37 6.15
N SER A 30 2.23 5.10 7.30
CA SER A 30 2.51 6.13 8.31
C SER A 30 3.46 7.20 7.78
N TYR A 31 4.51 6.79 7.05
CA TYR A 31 5.45 7.74 6.46
C TYR A 31 4.81 8.57 5.33
N LEU A 32 3.98 7.94 4.49
CA LEU A 32 3.23 8.64 3.45
C LEU A 32 2.32 9.72 4.07
N TRP A 33 1.59 9.40 5.13
CA TRP A 33 0.77 10.38 5.84
C TRP A 33 1.56 11.54 6.42
N PHE A 34 2.74 11.26 6.99
CA PHE A 34 3.63 12.31 7.47
C PHE A 34 4.05 13.26 6.35
N LEU A 35 4.48 12.73 5.20
CA LEU A 35 4.90 13.53 4.04
C LEU A 35 3.75 14.38 3.51
N LEU A 36 2.54 13.82 3.42
CA LEU A 36 1.35 14.57 3.01
C LEU A 36 0.96 15.66 4.03
N GLY A 37 1.07 15.39 5.32
CA GLY A 37 0.84 16.37 6.39
C GLY A 37 1.85 17.53 6.39
N GLU A 38 3.06 17.29 5.88
CA GLU A 38 4.09 18.31 5.65
C GLU A 38 4.00 18.96 4.27
N GLU A 39 2.97 18.64 3.48
CA GLU A 39 2.79 19.11 2.09
C GLU A 39 3.96 18.74 1.15
N ASP A 40 4.73 17.71 1.51
CA ASP A 40 5.89 17.22 0.75
C ASP A 40 5.44 16.24 -0.34
N ILE A 41 4.80 16.78 -1.38
CA ILE A 41 4.25 16.01 -2.51
C ILE A 41 5.33 15.22 -3.26
N ASN A 42 6.52 15.80 -3.41
CA ASN A 42 7.63 15.14 -4.10
C ASN A 42 8.19 13.99 -3.28
N GLY A 43 8.33 14.17 -1.97
CA GLY A 43 8.70 13.10 -1.05
C GLY A 43 7.67 11.97 -1.07
N ALA A 44 6.37 12.31 -0.99
CA ALA A 44 5.28 11.33 -1.04
C ALA A 44 5.30 10.52 -2.35
N ARG A 45 5.47 11.19 -3.50
CA ARG A 45 5.62 10.52 -4.79
C ARG A 45 6.81 9.56 -4.78
N LYS A 46 7.99 10.02 -4.36
CA LYS A 46 9.20 9.22 -4.34
C LYS A 46 9.02 7.97 -3.45
N LEU A 47 8.40 8.13 -2.29
CA LEU A 47 8.10 7.01 -1.39
C LEU A 47 7.19 5.99 -2.07
N ILE A 48 6.12 6.42 -2.74
CA ILE A 48 5.21 5.51 -3.46
C ILE A 48 5.96 4.78 -4.59
N GLU A 49 6.77 5.48 -5.38
CA GLU A 49 7.53 4.88 -6.49
C GLU A 49 8.59 3.88 -6.00
N GLU A 50 9.19 4.11 -4.82
CA GLU A 50 10.18 3.21 -4.21
C GLU A 50 9.52 2.01 -3.50
N ALA A 51 8.45 2.26 -2.74
CA ALA A 51 7.85 1.26 -1.85
C ALA A 51 6.68 0.48 -2.49
N ILE A 52 6.05 1.01 -3.55
CA ILE A 52 4.90 0.39 -4.22
C ILE A 52 5.14 0.40 -5.75
N PRO A 53 6.15 -0.34 -6.24
CA PRO A 53 6.49 -0.34 -7.65
C PRO A 53 5.33 -0.83 -8.54
N ILE A 54 5.31 -0.38 -9.79
CA ILE A 54 4.23 -0.63 -10.76
C ILE A 54 4.00 -2.12 -11.02
N ASP A 55 4.97 -3.00 -10.79
CA ASP A 55 4.86 -4.45 -10.96
C ASP A 55 4.52 -5.18 -9.65
N MET A 56 4.47 -4.48 -8.51
CA MET A 56 4.06 -5.07 -7.23
C MET A 56 2.66 -5.68 -7.32
N VAL A 57 2.53 -6.90 -6.81
CA VAL A 57 1.28 -7.64 -6.72
C VAL A 57 0.52 -7.19 -5.48
N CYS A 58 -0.75 -6.84 -5.66
CA CYS A 58 -1.66 -6.52 -4.56
C CYS A 58 -2.11 -7.81 -3.86
N ASN A 59 -2.02 -7.82 -2.54
CA ASN A 59 -2.41 -8.91 -1.64
C ASN A 59 -3.13 -8.35 -0.40
N MET A 60 -3.45 -9.20 0.58
CA MET A 60 -4.19 -8.78 1.77
C MET A 60 -3.42 -7.76 2.62
N ASP A 61 -2.11 -7.96 2.78
CA ASP A 61 -1.26 -7.15 3.66
C ASP A 61 -1.01 -5.75 3.09
N ASN A 62 -0.91 -5.63 1.77
CA ASN A 62 -0.55 -4.38 1.10
C ASN A 62 -1.72 -3.70 0.37
N GLN A 63 -2.93 -4.27 0.38
CA GLN A 63 -4.08 -3.71 -0.36
C GLN A 63 -4.33 -2.23 -0.03
N MET A 64 -4.22 -1.88 1.25
CA MET A 64 -4.45 -0.50 1.69
C MET A 64 -3.43 0.47 1.10
N LEU A 65 -2.18 0.05 0.88
CA LEU A 65 -1.17 0.87 0.22
C LEU A 65 -1.54 1.23 -1.22
N PHE A 66 -2.14 0.30 -1.96
CA PHE A 66 -2.62 0.57 -3.32
C PHE A 66 -3.75 1.62 -3.31
N TYR A 67 -4.71 1.53 -2.39
CA TYR A 67 -5.74 2.56 -2.25
C TYR A 67 -5.16 3.93 -1.86
N ARG A 68 -4.11 3.95 -1.02
CA ARG A 68 -3.42 5.17 -0.61
C ARG A 68 -2.65 5.81 -1.77
N ALA A 69 -1.91 5.02 -2.54
CA ALA A 69 -1.26 5.49 -3.76
C ALA A 69 -2.29 6.04 -4.75
N ALA A 70 -3.41 5.34 -4.95
CA ALA A 70 -4.49 5.82 -5.81
C ALA A 70 -5.04 7.19 -5.37
N ALA A 71 -5.29 7.35 -4.06
CA ALA A 71 -5.77 8.61 -3.49
C ALA A 71 -4.73 9.73 -3.64
N PHE A 72 -3.45 9.44 -3.41
CA PHE A 72 -2.36 10.40 -3.64
C PHE A 72 -2.36 10.91 -5.08
N TYR A 73 -2.32 10.03 -6.07
CA TYR A 73 -2.29 10.42 -7.47
C TYR A 73 -3.57 11.16 -7.90
N GLU A 74 -4.72 10.86 -7.28
CA GLU A 74 -5.95 11.64 -7.46
C GLU A 74 -5.78 13.09 -6.98
N THR A 75 -5.15 13.31 -5.82
CA THR A 75 -4.94 14.67 -5.28
C THR A 75 -4.09 15.57 -6.19
N ILE A 76 -3.12 14.98 -6.88
CA ILE A 76 -2.23 15.68 -7.81
C ILE A 76 -2.71 15.63 -9.27
N LYS A 77 -3.93 15.13 -9.51
CA LYS A 77 -4.60 15.04 -10.81
C LYS A 77 -3.89 14.14 -11.83
N GLU A 78 -3.14 13.15 -11.37
CA GLU A 78 -2.57 12.09 -12.22
C GLU A 78 -3.54 10.91 -12.29
N THR A 79 -4.55 11.06 -13.14
CA THR A 79 -5.68 10.11 -13.22
C THR A 79 -5.28 8.71 -13.69
N GLU A 80 -4.28 8.58 -14.58
CA GLU A 80 -3.81 7.28 -15.06
C GLU A 80 -3.18 6.45 -13.94
N ASN A 81 -2.26 7.05 -13.18
CA ASN A 81 -1.63 6.40 -12.04
C ASN A 81 -2.66 6.09 -10.95
N SER A 82 -3.54 7.05 -10.65
CA SER A 82 -4.61 6.86 -9.67
C SER A 82 -5.50 5.65 -10.01
N LYS A 83 -5.94 5.57 -11.27
CA LYS A 83 -6.76 4.46 -11.76
C LYS A 83 -5.99 3.14 -11.70
N MET A 84 -4.74 3.10 -12.15
CA MET A 84 -3.93 1.89 -12.14
C MET A 84 -3.82 1.27 -10.74
N TYR A 85 -3.47 2.07 -9.71
CA TYR A 85 -3.38 1.56 -8.34
C TYR A 85 -4.75 1.14 -7.79
N ARG A 86 -5.82 1.88 -8.12
CA ARG A 86 -7.19 1.54 -7.72
C ARG A 86 -7.64 0.22 -8.33
N ASP A 87 -7.46 0.03 -9.63
CA ASP A 87 -7.86 -1.17 -10.36
C ASP A 87 -7.16 -2.41 -9.76
N LYS A 88 -5.87 -2.32 -9.42
CA LYS A 88 -5.16 -3.41 -8.73
C LYS A 88 -5.77 -3.76 -7.36
N ALA A 89 -6.12 -2.76 -6.56
CA ALA A 89 -6.72 -2.96 -5.25
C ALA A 89 -8.12 -3.57 -5.35
N GLU A 90 -8.93 -3.09 -6.30
CA GLU A 90 -10.28 -3.58 -6.56
C GLU A 90 -10.28 -5.00 -7.16
N ASP A 91 -9.35 -5.31 -8.06
CA ASP A 91 -9.18 -6.65 -8.62
C ASP A 91 -8.85 -7.67 -7.54
N PHE A 92 -7.94 -7.34 -6.61
CA PHE A 92 -7.66 -8.18 -5.45
C PHE A 92 -8.89 -8.31 -4.56
N HIS A 93 -9.56 -7.20 -4.21
CA HIS A 93 -10.76 -7.20 -3.38
C HIS A 93 -11.86 -8.10 -3.95
N LYS A 94 -12.10 -8.00 -5.26
CA LYS A 94 -13.09 -8.80 -5.97
C LYS A 94 -12.75 -10.29 -5.91
N LYS A 95 -11.50 -10.67 -6.18
CA LYS A 95 -11.04 -12.07 -6.07
C LYS A 95 -11.19 -12.61 -4.66
N PHE A 96 -10.88 -11.78 -3.66
CA PHE A 96 -11.08 -12.12 -2.25
C PHE A 96 -12.55 -12.37 -1.94
N LEU A 97 -13.47 -11.51 -2.38
CA LEU A 97 -14.91 -11.70 -2.17
C LEU A 97 -15.48 -12.91 -2.92
N GLU A 98 -14.96 -13.23 -4.12
CA GLU A 98 -15.38 -14.40 -4.90
C GLU A 98 -14.94 -15.73 -4.26
N ASN A 99 -13.80 -15.74 -3.58
CA ASN A 99 -13.29 -16.94 -2.91
C ASN A 99 -12.48 -16.61 -1.64
N PRO A 100 -13.14 -16.24 -0.53
CA PRO A 100 -12.45 -15.85 0.71
C PRO A 100 -11.57 -16.98 1.28
N LEU A 101 -11.98 -18.23 1.08
CA LEU A 101 -11.28 -19.43 1.54
C LEU A 101 -9.97 -19.70 0.78
N LEU A 102 -9.77 -19.10 -0.40
CA LEU A 102 -8.48 -19.17 -1.11
C LEU A 102 -7.39 -18.35 -0.40
N PHE A 103 -7.80 -17.38 0.41
CA PHE A 103 -6.91 -16.43 1.07
C PHE A 103 -6.93 -16.59 2.60
N SER A 104 -7.58 -17.63 3.12
CA SER A 104 -7.44 -18.05 4.52
C SER A 104 -6.21 -18.92 4.70
N ASP A 105 -5.54 -18.79 5.83
CA ASP A 105 -4.37 -19.59 6.22
C ASP A 105 -4.68 -21.12 6.21
N ASP A 106 -5.95 -21.49 6.39
CA ASP A 106 -6.46 -22.87 6.34
C ASP A 106 -6.69 -23.42 4.92
N SER A 107 -6.24 -22.72 3.86
CA SER A 107 -6.58 -23.04 2.47
C SER A 107 -5.88 -24.29 1.89
N GLU A 108 -4.86 -24.84 2.57
CA GLU A 108 -4.16 -26.05 2.10
C GLU A 108 -5.07 -27.31 2.02
N ASP A 109 -6.22 -27.31 2.72
CA ASP A 109 -7.12 -28.48 2.78
C ASP A 109 -8.29 -28.48 1.76
N TYR A 110 -8.56 -27.38 1.05
CA TYR A 110 -9.78 -27.25 0.24
C TYR A 110 -9.66 -27.70 -1.22
N VAL A 111 -8.47 -28.06 -1.70
CA VAL A 111 -8.25 -28.49 -3.09
C VAL A 111 -8.89 -29.86 -3.40
N PHE A 112 -9.29 -30.64 -2.38
CA PHE A 112 -9.80 -32.01 -2.58
C PHE A 112 -11.29 -32.14 -2.95
N PHE A 113 -12.12 -31.11 -2.80
CA PHE A 113 -13.58 -31.29 -2.95
C PHE A 113 -14.18 -30.88 -4.30
N ARG A 114 -13.41 -30.33 -5.26
CA ARG A 114 -13.95 -29.96 -6.59
C ARG A 114 -13.75 -30.99 -7.70
N CYS A 115 -13.27 -32.19 -7.40
CA CYS A 115 -13.20 -33.28 -8.37
C CYS A 115 -14.07 -34.47 -7.94
N LYS A 116 -15.40 -34.35 -8.17
CA LYS A 116 -16.29 -35.42 -8.68
C LYS A 116 -17.76 -35.02 -8.52
N SER A 117 -18.35 -34.51 -9.59
CA SER A 117 -19.72 -34.86 -9.95
C SER A 117 -19.70 -35.23 -11.43
N ARG A 118 -19.87 -36.53 -11.69
CA ARG A 118 -20.11 -37.11 -13.01
C ARG A 118 -21.47 -36.69 -13.52
#